data_AF-A0A972UPS6-F1
#
_entry.id   AF-A0A972UPS6-F1
#
_cell.length_a   1.000
_cell.length_b   1.000
_cell.length_c   1.000
_cell.angle_alpha   90.00
_cell.angle_beta   90.00
_cell.angle_gamma   90.00
#
_symmetry.space_group_name_H-M   'P 1'
#
loop_
_entity.id
_entity.type
_entity.pdbx_description
1 polymer ?
#
loop_
_entity_poly.entity_id
_entity_poly.type
_entity_poly.pdbx_seq_one_letter_code
_entity_poly.pdbx_strand_id
1 'polypeptide(L)' 'MVTIYVDADACPVKDEIMRVAARHDLKIYLVCDGGLRPSQYPAAELIIVTQGADAADDWIADH' A
#
# COMPACT_ATOMS: atom_id res chain seq x y z
N MET A 1 12.88 8.58 -8.82
CA MET A 1 12.05 7.39 -9.15
C MET A 1 10.67 7.65 -8.56
N VAL A 2 9.58 7.27 -9.23
CA VAL A 2 8.23 7.44 -8.67
C VAL A 2 7.90 6.24 -7.79
N THR A 3 7.40 6.51 -6.59
CA THR A 3 6.93 5.51 -5.62
C THR A 3 5.47 5.80 -5.31
N ILE A 4 4.66 4.75 -5.19
CA ILE A 4 3.23 4.86 -4.87
C ILE A 4 3.04 4.44 -3.41
N TYR A 5 2.45 5.32 -2.62
CA TYR A 5 2.02 5.04 -1.25
C TYR A 5 0.50 4.92 -1.24
N VAL A 6 -0.01 3.88 -0.59
CA VAL A 6 -1.43 3.54 -0.60
C VAL A 6 -1.86 3.27 0.83
N ASP A 7 -2.83 4.03 1.32
CA ASP A 7 -3.68 3.56 2.41
C ASP A 7 -4.48 2.36 1.88
N ALA A 8 -4.11 1.19 2.38
CA ALA A 8 -4.65 -0.09 1.99
C ALA A 8 -5.77 -0.55 2.94
N ASP A 9 -6.03 0.19 4.02
CA ASP A 9 -7.11 -0.11 4.95
C ASP A 9 -8.47 0.20 4.29
N ALA A 10 -9.33 -0.82 4.19
CA ALA A 10 -10.59 -0.78 3.45
C ALA A 10 -10.55 -0.26 1.98
N CYS A 11 -9.38 -0.05 1.38
CA CYS A 11 -9.28 0.55 0.03
C CYS A 11 -9.84 -0.37 -1.08
N PRO A 12 -10.85 0.07 -1.85
CA PRO A 12 -11.54 -0.77 -2.84
C PRO A 12 -10.80 -0.90 -4.18
N VAL A 13 -9.75 -0.11 -4.40
CA VAL A 13 -9.04 0.00 -5.69
C VAL A 13 -7.62 -0.59 -5.67
N LYS A 14 -7.26 -1.37 -4.65
CA LYS A 14 -5.93 -1.99 -4.51
C LYS A 14 -5.50 -2.78 -5.73
N ASP A 15 -6.39 -3.58 -6.30
CA ASP A 15 -6.10 -4.41 -7.48
C ASP A 15 -5.79 -3.56 -8.72
N GLU A 16 -6.49 -2.43 -8.88
CA GLU A 16 -6.23 -1.51 -9.98
C GLU A 16 -4.88 -0.82 -9.82
N ILE A 17 -4.55 -0.38 -8.60
CA ILE A 17 -3.25 0.23 -8.29
C ILE A 17 -2.12 -0.73 -8.63
N MET A 18 -2.21 -2.00 -8.19
CA MET A 18 -1.20 -3.02 -8.49
C MET A 18 -1.08 -3.28 -9.98
N ARG A 19 -2.21 -3.37 -10.71
CA ARG A 19 -2.23 -3.58 -12.16
C ARG A 19 -1.57 -2.43 -12.93
N VAL A 20 -1.82 -1.20 -12.53
CA VAL A 20 -1.22 -0.01 -13.17
C VAL A 20 0.27 0.07 -12.84
N ALA A 21 0.64 -0.06 -11.56
CA ALA A 21 2.04 -0.01 -11.14
C ALA A 21 2.90 -1.08 -11.81
N ALA A 22 2.39 -2.31 -11.93
CA ALA A 22 3.09 -3.40 -12.61
C ALA A 22 3.38 -3.11 -14.09
N ARG A 23 2.51 -2.38 -14.80
CA ARG A 23 2.76 -1.96 -16.20
C ARG A 23 3.87 -0.92 -16.33
N HIS A 24 4.14 -0.18 -15.25
CA HIS A 24 5.13 0.89 -15.21
C HIS A 24 6.37 0.53 -14.40
N ASP A 25 6.47 -0.70 -13.89
CA ASP A 25 7.54 -1.18 -13.02
C ASP A 25 7.76 -0.26 -11.79
N LEU A 26 6.67 0.15 -11.14
CA LEU A 26 6.71 1.08 -10.01
C LEU A 26 6.62 0.35 -8.67
N LYS A 27 7.43 0.82 -7.70
CA LYS A 27 7.37 0.40 -6.30
C LYS A 27 6.05 0.87 -5.67
N ILE A 28 5.42 -0.01 -4.89
CA ILE A 28 4.23 0.30 -4.10
C ILE A 28 4.48 -0.02 -2.62
N TYR A 29 4.08 0.87 -1.73
CA TYR A 29 3.88 0.59 -0.31
C TYR A 29 2.38 0.53 -0.02
N LEU A 30 1.90 -0.65 0.36
CA LEU A 30 0.54 -0.88 0.85
C LEU A 30 0.57 -0.79 2.37
N VAL A 31 -0.10 0.20 2.94
CA VAL A 31 -0.06 0.48 4.39
C VAL A 31 -1.42 0.18 4.98
N CYS A 32 -1.50 -0.70 5.97
CA CYS A 32 -2.77 -1.01 6.64
C CYS A 32 -2.56 -1.43 8.09
N ASP A 33 -3.61 -1.41 8.89
CA ASP A 33 -3.58 -1.83 10.29
C ASP A 33 -3.71 -3.36 10.50
N GLY A 34 -3.90 -4.12 9.41
CA GLY A 34 -3.97 -5.57 9.43
C GLY A 34 -4.86 -6.15 8.33
N GLY A 35 -5.08 -7.47 8.38
CA GLY A 35 -6.07 -8.16 7.55
C GLY A 35 -5.75 -8.28 6.05
N LEU A 36 -4.76 -7.55 5.53
CA LEU A 36 -4.37 -7.62 4.13
C LEU A 36 -3.48 -8.84 3.87
N ARG A 37 -3.81 -9.60 2.83
CA ARG A 37 -2.93 -10.66 2.33
C ARG A 37 -1.79 -10.03 1.53
N PRO A 38 -0.56 -10.55 1.63
CA PRO A 38 0.54 -10.10 0.79
C PRO A 38 0.18 -10.14 -0.70
N SER A 39 0.59 -9.09 -1.43
CA SER A 39 0.42 -9.02 -2.88
C SER A 39 1.27 -10.07 -3.60
N GLN A 40 0.80 -10.53 -4.76
CA GLN A 40 1.61 -11.34 -5.68
C GLN A 40 2.59 -10.49 -6.52
N TYR A 41 2.40 -9.17 -6.56
CA TYR A 41 3.30 -8.27 -7.28
C TYR A 41 4.58 -8.05 -6.46
N PRO A 42 5.77 -8.47 -6.95
CA PRO A 42 7.00 -8.44 -6.13
C PRO A 42 7.44 -7.04 -5.66
N ALA A 43 7.06 -5.99 -6.39
CA ALA A 43 7.37 -4.62 -6.01
C ALA A 43 6.29 -3.96 -5.13
N ALA A 44 5.24 -4.69 -4.74
CA ALA A 44 4.30 -4.26 -3.71
C ALA A 44 4.75 -4.77 -2.34
N GLU A 45 5.13 -3.84 -1.48
CA GLU A 45 5.52 -4.10 -0.10
C GLU A 45 4.36 -3.80 0.84
N LEU A 46 4.07 -4.74 1.74
CA LEU A 46 3.04 -4.59 2.76
C LEU A 46 3.67 -4.05 4.04
N ILE A 47 3.19 -2.90 4.49
CA ILE A 47 3.52 -2.27 5.76
C ILE A 47 2.32 -2.43 6.69
N ILE A 48 2.54 -3.08 7.84
CA ILE A 48 1.51 -3.24 8.87
C ILE A 48 1.80 -2.24 9.98
N VAL A 49 0.88 -1.29 10.16
CA VAL A 49 0.96 -0.29 11.24
C VAL A 49 0.23 -0.77 12.49
N THR A 50 0.43 -0.08 13.61
CA THR A 50 -0.35 -0.34 14.82
C THR A 50 -1.79 0.10 14.61
N GLN A 51 -2.76 -0.70 15.02
CA GLN A 51 -4.17 -0.35 14.91
C GLN A 51 -4.50 0.98 15.58
N GLY A 52 -5.21 1.84 14.84
CA GLY A 52 -5.58 3.18 15.27
C GLY A 52 -6.26 3.94 14.14
N ALA A 53 -7.07 4.94 14.50
CA ALA A 53 -7.55 5.90 13.51
C ALA A 53 -6.35 6.59 12.85
N ASP A 54 -6.43 6.78 11.53
CA ASP A 54 -5.43 7.47 10.71
C ASP A 54 -4.02 6.84 10.73
N ALA A 55 -3.83 5.64 11.29
CA ALA A 55 -2.50 5.05 11.47
C ALA A 55 -1.76 4.79 10.14
N ALA A 56 -2.50 4.45 9.07
CA ALA A 56 -1.93 4.30 7.75
C ALA A 56 -1.55 5.65 7.14
N ASP A 57 -2.41 6.66 7.30
CA ASP A 57 -2.18 8.02 6.82
C ASP A 57 -0.97 8.67 7.49
N ASP A 58 -0.86 8.57 8.82
CA ASP A 58 0.27 9.09 9.60
C ASP A 58 1.59 8.48 9.13
N TRP A 59 1.61 7.16 8.92
CA TRP A 59 2.81 6.50 8.41
C TRP A 59 3.18 6.98 7.01
N ILE A 60 2.19 7.17 6.12
CA ILE A 60 2.42 7.68 4.77
C ILE A 60 2.92 9.13 4.80
N ALA A 61 2.38 9.98 5.67
CA ALA A 61 2.78 11.37 5.80
C ALA A 61 4.25 11.53 6.23
N ASP A 62 4.77 10.56 6.98
CA ASP A 62 6.14 10.55 7.49
C ASP A 62 7.18 9.97 6.48
N HIS A 63 6.79 9.53 5.27
CA HIS A 63 7.66 8.84 4.28
C HIS A 63 7.58 9.35 2.84
#